data_AF-A0A2A2M922-F1
#
_entry.id   AF-A0A2A2M922-F1
#
_cell.length_a   1.000
_cell.length_b   1.000
_cell.length_c   1.000
_cell.angle_alpha   90.00
_cell.angle_beta   90.00
_cell.angle_gamma   90.00
#
_symmetry.space_group_name_H-M   'P 1'
#
loop_
_entity.id
_entity.type
_entity.pdbx_description
1 polymer ?
#
loop_
_entity_poly.entity_id
_entity_poly.type
_entity_poly.pdbx_seq_one_letter_code
_entity_poly.pdbx_strand_id
1 'polypeptide(L)'
;MPSNAKERECFILSVHHCTREKNFIEFFRPDNSGYALRLHAAGRYTAQQVMGHLGYYNDGHCNIAVPCDVIESLSSPAPDGYFDDNGGVVVLNNAKNWRKAIKSAVAKPKYEPKPEYPRARRSKEQSND
;
A
#
# COMPACT_ATOMS: atom_id res chain seq x y z
N MET A 1 23.55 -23.46 10.53
CA MET A 1 22.14 -23.11 10.75
C MET A 1 21.98 -21.64 10.43
N PRO A 2 21.31 -21.23 9.32
CA PRO A 2 21.13 -19.81 9.04
C PRO A 2 20.19 -19.22 10.10
N SER A 3 20.52 -17.99 10.48
CA SER A 3 20.00 -17.21 11.59
C SER A 3 18.47 -17.12 11.64
N ASN A 4 17.94 -17.20 12.86
CA ASN A 4 16.55 -16.96 13.25
C ASN A 4 16.18 -15.46 13.13
N ALA A 5 16.46 -14.82 11.99
CA ALA A 5 15.96 -13.49 11.69
C ALA A 5 14.47 -13.63 11.40
N LYS A 6 13.64 -13.13 12.31
CA LYS A 6 12.19 -13.08 12.16
C LYS A 6 11.87 -12.62 10.74
N GLU A 7 11.13 -13.43 9.99
CA GLU A 7 10.79 -13.14 8.61
C GLU A 7 10.10 -11.77 8.53
N ARG A 8 10.55 -10.90 7.64
CA ARG A 8 10.02 -9.54 7.55
C ARG A 8 8.62 -9.58 6.93
N GLU A 9 7.65 -9.05 7.66
CA GLU A 9 6.27 -8.92 7.18
C GLU A 9 6.10 -7.69 6.30
N CYS A 10 5.10 -7.77 5.42
CA CYS A 10 4.77 -6.75 4.45
C CYS A 10 3.27 -6.42 4.51
N PHE A 11 2.94 -5.16 4.23
CA PHE A 11 1.61 -4.79 3.80
C PHE A 11 1.56 -4.74 2.27
N ILE A 12 0.41 -5.06 1.71
CA ILE A 12 0.14 -4.93 0.28
C ILE A 12 -0.70 -3.67 0.08
N LEU A 13 -0.12 -2.68 -0.58
CA LEU A 13 -0.78 -1.42 -0.91
C LEU A 13 -1.44 -1.57 -2.27
N SER A 14 -2.71 -1.20 -2.38
CA SER A 14 -3.36 -1.12 -3.68
C SER A 14 -3.01 0.20 -4.36
N VAL A 15 -2.34 0.11 -5.50
CA VAL A 15 -2.11 1.24 -6.41
C VAL A 15 -3.41 1.57 -7.15
N HIS A 16 -4.13 0.55 -7.62
CA HIS A 16 -5.34 0.70 -8.43
C HIS A 16 -6.52 1.32 -7.67
N HIS A 17 -6.71 0.97 -6.40
CA HIS A 17 -7.83 1.49 -5.60
C HIS A 17 -7.54 2.85 -4.94
N CYS A 18 -6.29 3.34 -5.05
CA CYS A 18 -5.94 4.69 -4.63
C CYS A 18 -6.14 5.66 -5.79
N THR A 19 -7.26 6.39 -5.76
CA THR A 19 -7.58 7.44 -6.74
C THR A 19 -7.34 8.84 -6.15
N ARG A 20 -7.55 9.88 -6.96
CA ARG A 20 -7.35 11.29 -6.54
C ARG A 20 -8.34 11.76 -5.47
N GLU A 21 -9.46 11.06 -5.30
CA GLU A 21 -10.51 11.35 -4.33
C GLU A 21 -10.25 10.65 -2.98
N LYS A 22 -9.38 9.62 -2.98
CA LYS A 22 -9.06 8.83 -1.79
C LYS A 22 -8.02 9.55 -0.94
N ASN A 23 -8.36 9.88 0.29
CA ASN A 23 -7.45 10.56 1.23
C ASN A 23 -6.42 9.62 1.87
N PHE A 24 -6.66 8.31 1.85
CA PHE A 24 -5.83 7.30 2.49
C PHE A 24 -5.46 6.19 1.51
N ILE A 25 -4.29 5.59 1.74
CA ILE A 25 -3.85 4.40 1.01
C ILE A 25 -4.68 3.21 1.46
N GLU A 26 -5.17 2.43 0.49
CA GLU A 26 -5.88 1.18 0.76
C GLU A 26 -4.91 -0.01 0.80
N PHE A 27 -5.08 -0.86 1.79
CA PHE A 27 -4.27 -2.06 2.01
C PHE A 27 -5.11 -3.31 1.79
N PHE A 28 -4.49 -4.42 1.40
CA PHE A 28 -5.18 -5.72 1.45
C PHE A 28 -5.50 -6.07 2.90
N ARG A 29 -6.68 -6.64 3.13
CA ARG A 29 -7.03 -7.33 4.37
C ARG A 29 -6.31 -8.68 4.48
N PRO A 30 -6.31 -9.33 5.67
CA PRO A 30 -5.86 -10.71 5.78
C PRO A 30 -6.55 -11.63 4.77
N ASP A 31 -5.84 -12.66 4.32
CA ASP A 31 -6.35 -13.71 3.43
C ASP A 31 -6.99 -13.22 2.13
N ASN A 32 -6.51 -12.08 1.59
CA ASN A 32 -7.05 -11.47 0.36
C ASN A 32 -8.55 -11.11 0.44
N SER A 33 -9.09 -10.87 1.64
CA SER A 33 -10.52 -10.65 1.89
C SER A 33 -11.03 -9.22 1.56
N GLY A 34 -10.40 -8.55 0.59
CA GLY A 34 -10.69 -7.17 0.20
C GLY A 34 -9.74 -6.15 0.80
N TYR A 35 -10.24 -4.93 1.07
CA TYR A 35 -9.41 -3.77 1.38
C TYR A 35 -9.69 -3.15 2.76
N ALA A 36 -8.66 -2.55 3.35
CA ALA A 36 -8.71 -1.83 4.60
C ALA A 36 -7.98 -0.49 4.49
N LEU A 37 -8.54 0.55 5.12
CA LEU A 37 -7.87 1.85 5.27
C LEU A 37 -7.01 1.92 6.53
N ARG A 38 -7.42 1.18 7.58
CA ARG A 38 -6.81 1.19 8.91
C ARG A 38 -5.77 0.08 9.02
N LEU A 39 -4.56 0.41 9.48
CA LEU A 39 -3.47 -0.56 9.52
C LEU A 39 -3.74 -1.76 10.42
N HIS A 40 -4.49 -1.61 11.52
CA HIS A 40 -4.83 -2.74 12.39
C HIS A 40 -5.73 -3.78 11.70
N ALA A 41 -6.45 -3.39 10.65
CA ALA A 41 -7.32 -4.26 9.85
C ALA A 41 -6.63 -4.73 8.55
N ALA A 42 -5.43 -4.22 8.26
CA ALA A 42 -4.65 -4.64 7.11
C ALA A 42 -3.97 -5.99 7.35
N GLY A 43 -3.90 -6.81 6.32
CA GLY A 43 -3.22 -8.10 6.35
C GLY A 43 -1.71 -7.93 6.36
N ARG A 44 -1.04 -8.68 7.22
CA ARG A 44 0.42 -8.82 7.25
C ARG A 44 0.79 -10.10 6.51
N TYR A 45 1.62 -9.95 5.49
CA TYR A 45 2.03 -11.05 4.60
C TYR A 45 3.51 -11.33 4.81
N THR A 46 3.90 -12.59 4.85
CA THR A 46 5.31 -12.95 4.99
C THR A 46 6.08 -12.67 3.69
N ALA A 47 7.38 -12.43 3.79
CA ALA A 47 8.22 -12.25 2.62
C ALA A 47 8.11 -13.46 1.66
N GLN A 48 8.10 -14.68 2.17
CA GLN A 48 7.95 -15.92 1.39
C GLN A 48 6.63 -15.96 0.61
N GLN A 49 5.51 -15.60 1.25
CA GLN A 49 4.21 -15.54 0.58
C GLN A 49 4.21 -14.56 -0.58
N VAL A 50 4.77 -13.37 -0.37
CA VAL A 50 4.86 -12.31 -1.38
C VAL A 50 5.80 -12.71 -2.52
N MET A 51 6.99 -13.21 -2.19
CA MET A 51 8.00 -13.61 -3.17
C MET A 51 7.54 -14.79 -4.04
N GLY A 52 6.72 -15.69 -3.49
CA GLY A 52 6.10 -16.78 -4.26
C GLY A 52 5.07 -16.31 -5.28
N HIS A 53 4.51 -15.10 -5.12
CA HIS A 53 3.42 -14.58 -5.97
C HIS A 53 3.61 -13.09 -6.31
N LEU A 54 4.80 -12.70 -6.73
CA LEU A 54 5.14 -11.29 -7.05
C LEU A 54 4.19 -10.68 -8.08
N GLY A 55 3.73 -11.45 -9.06
CA GLY A 55 2.77 -10.97 -10.07
C GLY A 55 1.39 -10.62 -9.53
N TYR A 56 1.05 -11.04 -8.30
CA TYR A 56 -0.20 -10.71 -7.64
C TYR A 56 -0.01 -9.64 -6.56
N TYR A 57 0.99 -9.81 -5.70
CA TYR A 57 1.22 -8.92 -4.55
C TYR A 57 2.11 -7.71 -4.85
N ASN A 58 2.89 -7.72 -5.93
CA ASN A 58 3.89 -6.68 -6.23
C ASN A 58 4.10 -6.49 -7.74
N ASP A 59 3.02 -6.41 -8.50
CA ASP A 59 3.08 -6.21 -9.95
C ASP A 59 3.42 -4.76 -10.33
N GLY A 60 3.20 -3.82 -9.41
CA GLY A 60 3.42 -2.39 -9.55
C GLY A 60 2.26 -1.63 -10.18
N HIS A 61 1.49 -2.25 -11.08
CA HIS A 61 0.32 -1.59 -11.66
C HIS A 61 -0.86 -1.62 -10.68
N CYS A 62 -1.19 -2.78 -10.16
CA CYS A 62 -2.32 -2.95 -9.24
C CYS A 62 -1.87 -2.83 -7.79
N ASN A 63 -0.73 -3.42 -7.44
CA ASN A 63 -0.30 -3.63 -6.06
C ASN A 63 1.21 -3.46 -5.90
N ILE A 64 1.63 -2.98 -4.73
CA ILE A 64 3.02 -3.03 -4.28
C ILE A 64 3.11 -3.62 -2.87
N ALA A 65 4.11 -4.47 -2.66
CA ALA A 65 4.39 -5.05 -1.35
C ALA A 65 5.51 -4.27 -0.67
N VAL A 66 5.25 -3.77 0.54
CA VAL A 66 6.17 -2.89 1.28
C VAL A 66 6.31 -3.41 2.72
N PRO A 67 7.53 -3.41 3.29
CA PRO A 67 7.73 -3.84 4.67
C PRO A 67 6.84 -3.10 5.68
N CYS A 68 6.30 -3.84 6.65
CA CYS A 68 5.36 -3.29 7.64
C CYS A 68 5.95 -2.10 8.41
N ASP A 69 7.20 -2.20 8.85
CA ASP A 69 7.88 -1.14 9.61
C ASP A 69 8.00 0.18 8.83
N VAL A 70 8.20 0.12 7.51
CA VAL A 70 8.20 1.31 6.65
C VAL A 70 6.82 1.94 6.63
N ILE A 71 5.76 1.17 6.44
CA ILE A 71 4.39 1.67 6.37
C ILE A 71 3.90 2.20 7.72
N GLU A 72 4.22 1.51 8.82
CA GLU A 72 3.93 1.95 10.19
C GLU A 72 4.57 3.32 10.46
N SER A 73 5.81 3.55 10.01
CA SER A 73 6.50 4.84 10.14
C SER A 73 5.86 5.99 9.36
N LEU A 74 5.04 5.67 8.35
CA LEU A 74 4.29 6.64 7.53
C LEU A 74 2.87 6.89 8.05
N SER A 75 2.45 6.13 9.07
CA SER A 75 1.10 6.19 9.58
C SER A 75 0.85 7.43 10.43
N SER A 76 -0.41 7.82 10.52
CA SER A 76 -0.88 8.92 11.36
C SER A 76 -2.24 8.56 11.93
N PRO A 77 -2.66 9.15 13.06
CA PRO A 77 -4.02 8.98 13.55
C PRO A 77 -5.05 9.30 12.46
N ALA A 78 -6.12 8.51 12.40
CA ALA A 78 -7.26 8.85 11.56
C ALA A 78 -7.87 10.19 12.02
N PRO A 79 -8.38 11.04 11.10
CA PRO A 79 -9.11 12.24 11.48
C PRO A 79 -10.36 11.89 12.31
N ASP A 80 -10.65 12.72 13.30
CA ASP A 80 -11.83 12.57 14.15
C ASP A 80 -13.12 12.54 13.31
N GLY A 81 -14.02 11.61 13.64
CA GLY A 81 -15.30 11.44 12.93
C GLY A 81 -15.17 10.91 11.49
N TYR A 82 -13.99 10.49 11.02
CA TYR A 82 -13.87 9.84 9.71
C TYR A 82 -14.39 8.40 9.72
N PHE A 83 -14.17 7.67 10.82
CA PHE A 83 -14.71 6.33 11.04
C PHE A 83 -15.78 6.40 12.14
N ASP A 84 -16.74 5.46 12.11
CA ASP A 84 -17.80 5.36 13.12
C ASP A 84 -17.24 5.17 14.54
N ASP A 85 -16.07 4.53 14.64
CA ASP A 85 -15.26 4.47 15.84
C ASP A 85 -14.11 5.49 15.77
N ASN A 86 -14.00 6.33 16.80
CA ASN A 86 -12.88 7.26 16.93
C ASN A 86 -11.59 6.47 17.19
N GLY A 87 -10.82 6.18 16.14
CA GLY A 87 -9.50 5.61 16.31
C GLY A 87 -8.88 4.93 15.10
N GLY A 88 -7.70 4.37 15.37
CA GLY A 88 -6.85 3.71 14.40
C GLY A 88 -5.84 4.64 13.74
N VAL A 89 -4.88 4.01 13.07
CA VAL A 89 -3.88 4.71 12.26
C VAL A 89 -4.09 4.37 10.80
N VAL A 90 -3.89 5.37 9.96
CA VAL A 90 -4.04 5.33 8.51
C VAL A 90 -2.78 5.87 7.85
N VAL A 91 -2.61 5.62 6.56
CA VAL A 91 -1.52 6.22 5.77
C VAL A 91 -2.12 7.17 4.75
N LEU A 92 -1.70 8.43 4.78
CA LEU A 92 -2.20 9.44 3.84
C LEU A 92 -1.84 9.06 2.40
N ASN A 93 -2.80 9.20 1.50
CA ASN A 93 -2.62 9.07 0.07
C ASN A 93 -1.97 10.35 -0.48
N ASN A 94 -0.64 10.38 -0.58
CA ASN A 94 0.08 11.55 -1.08
C ASN A 94 1.42 11.17 -1.71
N ALA A 95 2.00 12.12 -2.46
CA ALA A 95 3.27 11.94 -3.16
C ALA A 95 4.43 11.51 -2.26
N LYS A 96 4.51 12.04 -1.03
CA LYS A 96 5.60 11.76 -0.09
C LYS A 96 5.56 10.29 0.35
N ASN A 97 4.38 9.81 0.74
CA ASN A 97 4.17 8.46 1.21
C ASN A 97 4.37 7.44 0.07
N TRP A 98 3.80 7.69 -1.12
CA TRP A 98 4.02 6.84 -2.28
C TRP A 98 5.48 6.75 -2.69
N ARG A 99 6.22 7.86 -2.70
CA ARG A 99 7.65 7.84 -3.02
C ARG A 99 8.43 6.96 -2.05
N LYS A 100 8.13 7.04 -0.75
CA LYS A 100 8.79 6.20 0.26
C LYS A 100 8.41 4.74 0.10
N ALA A 101 7.12 4.44 -0.09
CA ALA A 101 6.60 3.09 -0.28
C ALA A 101 7.23 2.42 -1.50
N ILE A 102 7.23 3.07 -2.67
CA ILE A 102 7.79 2.55 -3.92
C ILE A 102 9.30 2.30 -3.78
N LYS A 103 10.05 3.23 -3.17
CA LYS A 103 11.49 3.07 -2.94
C LYS A 103 11.80 1.89 -2.00
N SER A 104 10.86 1.56 -1.12
CA SER A 104 11.00 0.50 -0.12
C SER A 104 10.28 -0.79 -0.50
N ALA A 105 9.78 -0.92 -1.74
CA ALA A 105 9.15 -2.15 -2.20
C ALA A 105 10.10 -3.34 -2.02
N VAL A 106 9.56 -4.49 -1.60
CA VAL A 106 10.36 -5.67 -1.23
C VAL A 106 11.13 -6.28 -2.39
N ALA A 107 10.65 -6.06 -3.61
CA ALA A 107 11.29 -6.42 -4.85
C ALA A 107 10.93 -5.38 -5.92
N LYS A 108 11.75 -5.27 -6.96
CA LYS A 108 11.41 -4.42 -8.11
C LYS A 108 10.14 -4.98 -8.77
N PRO A 109 9.04 -4.21 -8.85
CA PRO A 109 7.82 -4.68 -9.48
C PRO A 109 7.98 -4.82 -11.00
N LYS A 110 7.12 -5.63 -11.62
CA LYS A 110 7.12 -5.87 -13.07
C LYS A 110 6.82 -4.59 -13.86
N TYR A 111 5.88 -3.79 -13.38
CA TYR A 111 5.47 -2.52 -13.96
C TYR A 111 5.87 -1.37 -13.03
N GLU A 112 6.12 -0.19 -13.60
CA GLU A 112 6.37 1.00 -12.81
C GLU A 112 5.09 1.43 -12.08
N PRO A 113 5.10 1.58 -10.75
CA PRO A 113 3.92 2.03 -10.02
C PRO A 113 3.57 3.48 -10.33
N LYS A 114 2.30 3.70 -10.71
CA LYS A 114 1.75 5.02 -11.04
C LYS A 114 0.52 5.32 -10.16
N PRO A 115 0.69 5.43 -8.83
CA PRO A 115 -0.43 5.69 -7.94
C PRO A 115 -1.01 7.07 -8.17
N GLU A 116 -2.34 7.16 -8.08
CA GLU A 116 -3.03 8.42 -7.99
C GLU A 116 -3.21 8.86 -6.54
N TYR A 117 -3.26 10.17 -6.34
CA TYR A 117 -3.46 10.76 -5.02
C TYR A 117 -4.05 12.17 -5.15
N PRO A 118 -4.71 12.69 -4.09
CA PRO A 118 -5.18 14.06 -4.03
C PRO A 118 -4.11 15.06 -4.51
N ARG A 119 -4.47 15.87 -5.51
CA ARG A 119 -3.61 16.87 -6.18
C ARG A 119 -2.50 16.30 -7.08
N ALA A 120 -2.50 14.99 -7.38
CA ALA A 120 -1.69 14.48 -8.48
C ALA A 120 -2.06 15.21 -9.78
N ARG A 121 -1.06 15.51 -10.62
CA ARG A 121 -1.28 16.08 -11.95
C ARG A 121 -2.11 15.07 -12.76
N ARG A 122 -3.15 15.55 -13.46
CA ARG A 122 -3.87 14.70 -14.41
C ARG A 122 -2.87 14.19 -15.43
N SER A 123 -2.79 12.88 -15.59
CA SER A 123 -2.30 12.28 -16.82
C SER A 123 -3.10 12.92 -17.95
N LYS A 124 -2.46 13.47 -18.98
CA LYS A 124 -3.18 13.78 -20.21
C LYS A 124 -3.67 12.44 -20.74
N GLU A 125 -4.93 12.10 -20.52
CA GLU A 125 -5.57 11.05 -21.29
C GLU A 125 -5.37 11.43 -22.76
N GLN A 126 -4.82 10.48 -23.53
CA GLN A 126 -4.92 10.53 -24.97
C GLN A 126 -6.42 10.51 -25.27
N SER A 127 -6.93 11.69 -25.63
CA SER A 127 -8.22 11.85 -26.29
C SER A 127 -8.20 10.94 -27.52
N ASN A 128 -8.85 9.79 -27.41
CA ASN A 128 -9.30 9.03 -28.58
C ASN A 128 -10.60 9.70 -29.03
N ASP A 129 -10.46 10.71 -29.90
CA ASP A 129 -11.51 11.20 -30.80
C ASP A 129 -11.20 10.66 -32.20
#